data_AF-A0A849G4W6-F1
#
_entry.id   AF-A0A849G4W6-F1
#
_cell.length_a   1.000
_cell.length_b   1.000
_cell.length_c   1.000
_cell.angle_alpha   90.00
_cell.angle_beta   90.00
_cell.angle_gamma   90.00
#
_symmetry.space_group_name_H-M   'P 1'
#
loop_
_entity.id
_entity.type
_entity.pdbx_description
1 polymer ?
#
loop_
_entity_poly.entity_id
_entity_poly.type
_entity_poly.pdbx_seq_one_letter_code
_entity_poly.pdbx_strand_id
1 'polypeptide(L)' 'RYMQTLLDYVMVSPGLRDRASDWRIWHPFDDPACYETPELRDALLTASDHFPVSVELDI' A
#
# COMPACT_ATOMS: atom_id res chain seq x y z
N ARG A 1 -5.85 -3.59 18.15
CA ARG A 1 -6.56 -2.44 17.55
C ARG A 1 -5.48 -1.57 16.90
N TYR A 2 -5.42 -1.52 15.58
CA TYR A 2 -4.49 -0.65 14.85
C TYR A 2 -5.12 0.74 14.73
N MET A 3 -4.35 1.79 15.00
CA MET A 3 -4.80 3.16 14.73
C MET A 3 -4.61 3.41 13.24
N GLN A 4 -5.70 3.53 12.50
CA GLN A 4 -5.64 3.85 11.08
C GLN A 4 -5.61 5.38 10.91
N THR A 5 -4.46 5.90 10.51
CA THR A 5 -4.29 7.31 10.12
C THR A 5 -3.63 7.32 8.75
N LEU A 6 -4.19 8.07 7.79
CA LEU A 6 -3.58 8.23 6.48
C LEU A 6 -2.46 9.29 6.57
N LEU A 7 -1.21 8.85 6.68
CA LEU A 7 -0.03 9.71 6.83
C LEU A 7 0.99 9.55 5.69
N ASP A 8 0.92 8.45 4.97
CA ASP A 8 1.85 8.11 3.89
C ASP A 8 1.20 8.39 2.52
N TYR A 9 1.91 9.12 1.66
CA TYR A 9 1.36 9.61 0.38
C TYR A 9 2.39 9.51 -0.74
N VAL A 10 1.91 9.19 -1.94
CA VAL A 10 2.66 9.37 -3.19
C VAL A 10 2.02 10.50 -3.99
N MET A 11 2.72 11.62 -4.14
CA MET A 11 2.25 12.75 -4.93
C MET A 11 2.68 12.60 -6.40
N VAL A 12 1.71 12.65 -7.32
CA VAL A 12 1.95 12.50 -8.76
C VAL A 12 1.80 13.84 -9.48
N SER A 13 2.81 14.23 -10.26
CA SER A 13 2.78 15.46 -11.04
C SER A 13 1.76 15.38 -12.19
N PRO A 14 1.26 16.51 -12.72
CA PRO A 14 0.24 16.49 -13.77
C PRO A 14 0.62 15.66 -15.01
N GLY A 15 1.88 15.69 -15.44
CA GLY A 15 2.34 14.96 -16.62
C GLY A 15 2.45 13.43 -16.45
N LEU A 16 2.37 12.94 -15.21
CA LEU A 16 2.39 11.51 -14.90
C LEU A 16 1.03 10.99 -14.44
N ARG A 17 0.05 11.88 -14.21
CA ARG A 17 -1.25 11.51 -13.63
C ARG A 17 -1.99 10.49 -14.48
N ASP A 18 -1.98 10.66 -15.80
CA ASP A 18 -2.70 9.76 -16.71
C ASP A 18 -2.02 8.38 -16.85
N ARG A 19 -0.77 8.26 -16.39
CA ARG A 19 0.02 7.02 -16.37
C ARG A 19 0.02 6.36 -14.99
N ALA A 20 -0.51 7.04 -13.98
CA ALA A 20 -0.56 6.56 -12.61
C ALA A 20 -1.84 5.78 -12.38
N SER A 21 -1.69 4.48 -12.10
CA SER A 21 -2.80 3.56 -11.88
C SER A 21 -2.50 2.65 -10.69
N ASP A 22 -3.48 1.82 -10.29
CA ASP A 22 -3.31 0.75 -9.31
C ASP A 22 -2.63 1.17 -8.00
N TRP A 23 -2.99 2.36 -7.48
CA TRP A 23 -2.52 2.77 -6.17
C TRP A 23 -3.09 1.85 -5.07
N ARG A 24 -2.27 1.57 -4.06
CA ARG A 24 -2.59 0.56 -3.04
C ARG A 24 -1.92 0.88 -1.71
N ILE A 25 -2.61 0.58 -0.62
CA ILE A 25 -2.02 0.44 0.72
C ILE A 25 -1.96 -1.05 1.03
N TRP A 26 -0.77 -1.57 1.33
CA TRP A 26 -0.54 -2.99 1.58
C TRP A 26 -0.88 -3.37 3.03
N HIS A 27 -2.11 -3.07 3.47
CA HIS A 27 -2.57 -3.30 4.84
C HIS A 27 -3.26 -4.67 4.93
N PRO A 28 -2.70 -5.67 5.66
CA PRO A 28 -3.22 -7.04 5.66
C PRO A 28 -4.67 -7.20 6.08
N PHE A 29 -5.24 -6.25 6.84
CA PHE A 29 -6.65 -6.34 7.25
C PHE A 29 -7.63 -5.62 6.30
N ASP A 30 -7.12 -4.82 5.36
CA ASP A 30 -7.94 -4.10 4.37
C ASP A 30 -7.74 -4.65 2.94
N ASP A 31 -6.78 -5.55 2.78
CA ASP A 31 -6.42 -6.17 1.51
C ASP A 31 -6.46 -7.71 1.63
N PRO A 32 -7.47 -8.37 1.04
CA PRO A 32 -7.62 -9.82 1.12
C PRO A 32 -6.40 -10.59 0.61
N ALA A 33 -5.75 -10.13 -0.46
CA ALA A 33 -4.59 -10.82 -1.02
C ALA A 33 -3.40 -10.78 -0.05
N CYS A 34 -3.24 -9.67 0.67
CA CYS A 34 -2.26 -9.58 1.75
C CYS A 34 -2.63 -10.51 2.92
N TYR A 35 -3.90 -10.61 3.31
CA TYR A 35 -4.33 -11.46 4.42
C TYR A 35 -4.18 -12.96 4.13
N GLU A 36 -4.57 -13.37 2.94
CA GLU A 36 -4.67 -14.75 2.47
C GLU A 36 -3.31 -15.34 2.10
N THR A 37 -2.27 -14.50 1.95
CA THR A 37 -0.88 -14.92 1.70
C THR A 37 -0.09 -14.87 3.03
N PRO A 38 0.09 -16.01 3.74
CA PRO A 38 0.65 -15.99 5.10
C PRO A 38 2.03 -15.37 5.20
N GLU A 39 2.91 -15.67 4.24
CA GLU A 39 4.28 -15.17 4.21
C GLU A 39 4.32 -13.64 4.08
N LEU A 40 3.43 -13.09 3.24
CA LEU A 40 3.31 -11.65 3.03
C LEU A 40 2.69 -10.96 4.25
N ARG A 41 1.59 -11.50 4.78
CA ARG A 41 0.95 -10.98 5.99
C ARG A 41 1.94 -10.89 7.14
N ASP A 42 2.66 -11.98 7.40
CA ASP A 42 3.55 -12.07 8.56
C ASP A 42 4.75 -11.12 8.39
N ALA A 43 5.27 -10.97 7.16
CA ALA A 43 6.28 -9.97 6.83
C ALA A 43 5.78 -8.53 7.06
N LEU A 44 4.58 -8.19 6.58
CA LEU A 44 3.98 -6.87 6.74
C LEU A 44 3.74 -6.52 8.21
N LEU A 45 3.25 -7.48 9.02
CA LEU A 45 2.96 -7.25 10.43
C LEU A 45 4.21 -7.14 11.32
N THR A 46 5.34 -7.71 10.90
CA THR A 46 6.58 -7.73 11.69
C THR A 46 7.55 -6.62 11.27
N ALA A 47 7.50 -6.15 10.03
CA ALA A 47 8.49 -5.23 9.49
C ALA A 47 8.39 -3.81 10.05
N SER A 48 7.17 -3.28 10.25
CA SER A 48 6.93 -1.90 10.68
C SER A 48 5.50 -1.73 11.21
N ASP A 49 5.24 -0.62 11.89
CA ASP A 49 3.91 -0.12 12.26
C ASP A 49 3.23 0.69 11.12
N HIS A 50 3.97 1.03 10.07
CA HIS A 50 3.45 1.63 8.83
C HIS A 50 3.34 0.57 7.72
N PHE A 51 2.31 0.70 6.89
CA PHE A 51 2.11 -0.16 5.72
C PHE A 51 2.53 0.55 4.43
N PRO A 52 3.18 -0.15 3.49
CA PRO A 52 3.59 0.45 2.23
C PRO A 52 2.43 1.06 1.44
N VAL A 53 2.68 2.21 0.81
CA VAL A 53 1.81 2.83 -0.19
C VAL A 53 2.52 2.76 -1.54
N SER A 54 1.88 2.19 -2.54
CA SER A 54 2.43 2.08 -3.90
C SER A 54 1.48 2.68 -4.92
N VAL A 55 2.01 3.03 -6.09
CA VAL A 55 1.28 3.39 -7.30
C VAL A 55 2.05 2.81 -8.49
N GLU A 56 1.35 2.27 -9.46
CA GLU A 56 1.94 1.78 -10.70
C GLU A 56 2.03 2.93 -11.71
N LEU A 57 3.14 3.01 -12.43
CA LEU A 57 3.36 4.04 -13.46
C LEU A 57 3.64 3.35 -14.80
N ASP A 58 2.73 3.47 -15.75
CA ASP A 58 2.91 2.95 -17.11
C ASP A 58 3.87 3.85 -17.89
N ILE A 59 5.18 3.49 -17.96
CA ILE A 59 6.22 4.37 -18.50
C ILE A 59 7.13 3.91 -19.62
#